data_AF-A0A3D4F9W8-F1
#
_entry.id   AF-A0A3D4F9W8-F1
#
_cell.length_a   1.000
_cell.length_b   1.000
_cell.length_c   1.000
_cell.angle_alpha   90.00
_cell.angle_beta   90.00
_cell.angle_gamma   90.00
#
_symmetry.space_group_name_H-M   'P 1'
#
loop_
_entity.id
_entity.type
_entity.pdbx_description
1 polymer ?
#
loop_
_entity_poly.entity_id
_entity_poly.type
_entity_poly.pdbx_seq_one_letter_code
_entity_poly.pdbx_strand_id
1 'polypeptide(L)'
;MPLSGTIYERWRQSAEDTCHFRDQLSSCMTPKRLRILWLGQPLKKEPLTTLSGKSLRILNPGYGAPNRGPLLRRATMILNGKVQSNAEVLIDPEGFNWLAQRHDLDPAYAGVKLVVTWRGQKPDFESPEYVRMDQYWS
;
A
#
# COMPACT_ATOMS: atom_id res chain seq x y z
N MET A 1 -16.36 5.17 -36.47
CA MET A 1 -15.56 4.03 -37.00
C MET A 1 -15.71 2.88 -36.03
N PRO A 2 -16.03 1.64 -36.46
CA PRO A 2 -16.16 0.53 -35.51
C PRO A 2 -14.76 0.08 -35.08
N LEU A 3 -14.54 -0.02 -33.77
CA LEU A 3 -13.28 -0.49 -33.20
C LEU A 3 -13.22 -2.02 -33.34
N SER A 4 -12.32 -2.51 -34.18
CA SER A 4 -12.01 -3.94 -34.36
C SER A 4 -11.25 -4.50 -33.14
N GLY A 5 -11.61 -5.71 -32.69
CA GLY A 5 -10.90 -6.44 -31.63
C GLY A 5 -11.80 -7.42 -30.86
N THR A 6 -11.21 -8.41 -30.21
CA THR A 6 -11.86 -9.30 -29.25
C THR A 6 -12.27 -8.54 -27.99
N ILE A 7 -13.13 -9.15 -27.16
CA ILE A 7 -13.50 -8.59 -25.84
C ILE A 7 -12.25 -8.36 -24.97
N TYR A 8 -11.28 -9.27 -25.06
CA TYR A 8 -10.01 -9.17 -24.33
C TYR A 8 -9.17 -7.97 -24.81
N GLU A 9 -9.05 -7.75 -26.12
CA GLU A 9 -8.31 -6.61 -26.67
C GLU A 9 -8.98 -5.29 -26.31
N ARG A 10 -10.31 -5.22 -26.31
CA ARG A 10 -11.04 -4.03 -25.85
C ARG A 10 -10.87 -3.77 -24.35
N TRP A 11 -10.93 -4.81 -23.53
CA TRP A 11 -10.69 -4.69 -22.09
C TRP A 11 -9.25 -4.25 -21.80
N ARG A 12 -8.27 -4.84 -22.50
CA ARG A 12 -6.86 -4.50 -22.37
C ARG A 12 -6.60 -3.06 -22.82
N GLN A 13 -7.11 -2.65 -23.97
CA GLN A 13 -6.98 -1.28 -24.47
C GLN A 13 -7.64 -0.29 -23.51
N SER A 14 -8.85 -0.57 -23.04
CA SER A 14 -9.52 0.27 -22.04
C SER A 14 -8.74 0.35 -20.72
N ALA A 15 -8.12 -0.74 -20.27
CA ALA A 15 -7.27 -0.74 -19.10
C ALA A 15 -5.99 0.07 -19.30
N GLU A 16 -5.39 0.02 -20.50
CA GLU A 16 -4.23 0.81 -20.91
C GLU A 16 -4.58 2.31 -21.05
N ASP A 17 -5.80 2.65 -21.49
CA ASP A 17 -6.31 4.02 -21.66
C ASP A 17 -6.75 4.67 -20.32
N THR A 18 -7.06 3.88 -19.28
CA THR A 18 -7.60 4.39 -17.98
C THR A 18 -6.50 4.84 -16.98
N CYS A 19 -5.24 4.73 -17.35
CA CYS A 19 -4.06 5.40 -16.80
C CYS A 19 -2.88 4.66 -17.44
N HIS A 20 -2.07 5.35 -18.24
CA HIS A 20 -0.91 4.71 -18.86
C HIS A 20 -0.04 4.05 -17.77
N PHE A 21 0.05 2.72 -17.86
CA PHE A 21 0.34 1.80 -16.75
C PHE A 21 1.74 1.95 -16.12
N ARG A 22 2.63 2.79 -16.65
CA ARG A 22 4.03 2.85 -16.19
C ARG A 22 4.44 4.23 -15.69
N ASP A 23 4.36 5.26 -16.53
CA ASP A 23 4.83 6.62 -16.15
C ASP A 23 3.77 7.47 -15.42
N GLN A 24 2.48 7.12 -15.55
CA GLN A 24 1.38 7.86 -14.93
C GLN A 24 0.84 7.25 -13.63
N LEU A 25 1.28 6.06 -13.20
CA LEU A 25 0.93 5.53 -11.86
C LEU A 25 1.30 6.54 -10.77
N SER A 26 2.40 7.27 -10.99
CA SER A 26 2.79 8.54 -10.37
C SER A 26 1.65 9.44 -9.92
N SER A 27 0.80 9.85 -10.86
CA SER A 27 -0.15 10.95 -10.74
C SER A 27 -1.57 10.44 -10.48
N CYS A 28 -1.79 9.13 -10.55
CA CYS A 28 -3.10 8.50 -10.37
C CYS A 28 -3.10 7.32 -9.38
N MET A 29 -2.10 7.23 -8.48
CA MET A 29 -2.10 6.21 -7.44
C MET A 29 -3.17 6.53 -6.39
N THR A 30 -4.26 5.77 -6.41
CA THR A 30 -5.35 5.91 -5.45
C THR A 30 -5.19 4.92 -4.29
N PRO A 31 -5.78 5.18 -3.11
CA PRO A 31 -5.76 4.23 -1.99
C PRO A 31 -6.29 2.84 -2.39
N LYS A 32 -7.30 2.78 -3.28
CA LYS A 32 -7.85 1.52 -3.78
C LYS A 32 -6.82 0.73 -4.60
N ARG A 33 -6.09 1.39 -5.50
CA ARG A 33 -5.04 0.74 -6.33
C ARG A 33 -3.88 0.26 -5.47
N LEU A 34 -3.38 1.11 -4.57
CA LEU A 34 -2.30 0.75 -3.65
C LEU A 34 -2.70 -0.43 -2.75
N ARG A 35 -3.95 -0.45 -2.28
CA ARG A 35 -4.49 -1.57 -1.51
C ARG A 35 -4.49 -2.88 -2.30
N ILE A 36 -4.84 -2.87 -3.59
CA ILE A 36 -4.79 -4.08 -4.42
C ILE A 36 -3.34 -4.61 -4.52
N LEU A 37 -2.38 -3.72 -4.77
CA LEU A 37 -0.96 -4.09 -4.81
C LEU A 37 -0.48 -4.65 -3.47
N TRP A 38 -0.90 -4.04 -2.36
CA TRP A 38 -0.59 -4.49 -1.01
C TRP A 38 -1.17 -5.88 -0.70
N LEU A 39 -2.41 -6.15 -1.08
CA LEU A 39 -3.04 -7.45 -0.84
C LEU A 39 -2.34 -8.59 -1.61
N GLY A 40 -1.62 -8.28 -2.69
CA GLY A 40 -0.81 -9.24 -3.43
C GLY A 40 0.54 -9.60 -2.79
N GLN A 41 0.95 -8.97 -1.68
CA GLN A 41 2.29 -9.18 -1.11
C GLN A 41 2.62 -10.62 -0.69
N PRO A 42 1.69 -11.44 -0.16
CA PRO A 42 2.01 -12.84 0.16
C PRO A 42 2.47 -13.69 -1.03
N LEU A 43 2.24 -13.24 -2.27
CA LEU A 43 2.67 -13.94 -3.48
C LEU A 43 4.13 -13.62 -3.88
N LYS A 44 4.74 -12.60 -3.27
CA LYS A 44 6.13 -12.21 -3.53
C LYS A 44 7.09 -13.05 -2.68
N LYS A 45 8.23 -13.45 -3.26
CA LYS A 45 9.24 -14.27 -2.57
C LYS A 45 10.26 -13.41 -1.83
N GLU A 46 10.62 -12.26 -2.41
CA GLU A 46 11.57 -11.33 -1.81
C GLU A 46 10.92 -10.52 -0.68
N PRO A 47 11.63 -10.30 0.45
CA PRO A 47 11.15 -9.38 1.47
C PRO A 47 11.18 -7.94 0.96
N LEU A 48 10.22 -7.15 1.43
CA LEU A 48 10.24 -5.71 1.30
C LEU A 48 11.26 -5.11 2.27
N THR A 49 11.62 -3.87 2.01
CA THR A 49 12.46 -3.02 2.86
C THR A 49 11.68 -1.77 3.21
N THR A 50 11.58 -1.48 4.49
CA THR A 50 10.95 -0.25 5.00
C THR A 50 11.85 0.95 4.73
N LEU A 51 11.30 2.16 4.80
CA LEU A 51 12.05 3.40 4.66
C LEU A 51 13.08 3.63 5.78
N SER A 52 12.97 2.91 6.91
CA SER A 52 14.00 2.89 7.96
C SER A 52 15.09 1.84 7.74
N GLY A 53 15.08 1.14 6.59
CA GLY A 53 16.05 0.10 6.24
C GLY A 53 15.77 -1.27 6.85
N LYS A 54 14.66 -1.44 7.58
CA LYS A 54 14.29 -2.75 8.18
C LYS A 54 13.68 -3.67 7.13
N SER A 55 14.07 -4.95 7.18
CA SER A 55 13.45 -6.01 6.35
C SER A 55 12.01 -6.29 6.82
N LEU A 56 11.11 -6.48 5.87
CA LEU A 56 9.68 -6.68 6.06
C LEU A 56 9.16 -7.84 5.19
N ARG A 57 8.63 -8.89 5.81
CA ARG A 57 7.94 -9.99 5.12
C ARG A 57 6.47 -10.03 5.52
N ILE A 58 5.58 -10.07 4.54
CA ILE A 58 4.13 -10.10 4.77
C ILE A 58 3.64 -11.54 4.78
N LEU A 59 3.05 -11.97 5.89
CA LEU A 59 2.42 -13.28 6.02
C LEU A 59 0.91 -13.19 5.76
N ASN A 60 0.29 -12.14 6.30
CA ASN A 60 -1.09 -11.75 6.05
C ASN A 60 -1.17 -10.22 5.94
N PRO A 61 -1.60 -9.65 4.79
CA PRO A 61 -1.67 -8.21 4.59
C PRO A 61 -2.75 -7.51 5.42
N GLY A 62 -3.64 -8.29 6.06
CA GLY A 62 -4.77 -7.81 6.85
C GLY A 62 -6.04 -7.70 6.01
N TYR A 63 -7.14 -7.37 6.70
CA TYR A 63 -8.48 -7.28 6.12
C TYR A 63 -9.07 -5.90 6.40
N GLY A 64 -9.71 -5.31 5.40
CA GLY A 64 -10.48 -4.08 5.57
C GLY A 64 -11.87 -4.27 4.97
N ALA A 65 -12.88 -3.58 5.50
CA ALA A 65 -14.18 -3.55 4.83
C ALA A 65 -14.08 -2.68 3.56
N PRO A 66 -14.86 -2.96 2.50
CA PRO A 66 -14.87 -2.15 1.28
C PRO A 66 -15.15 -0.67 1.52
N ASN A 67 -15.90 -0.34 2.58
CA ASN A 67 -16.35 1.02 2.91
C ASN A 67 -15.72 1.58 4.21
N ARG A 68 -14.79 0.87 4.86
CA ARG A 68 -14.13 1.34 6.10
C ARG A 68 -12.71 1.80 5.81
N GLY A 69 -12.60 2.93 5.13
CA GLY A 69 -11.39 3.75 5.09
C GLY A 69 -10.10 3.05 4.61
N PRO A 70 -8.95 3.68 4.84
CA PRO A 70 -7.64 3.18 4.40
C PRO A 70 -7.05 2.08 5.29
N LEU A 71 -7.73 1.69 6.36
CA LEU A 71 -7.18 0.82 7.40
C LEU A 71 -7.46 -0.67 7.14
N LEU A 72 -6.41 -1.48 7.21
CA LEU A 72 -6.49 -2.95 7.22
C LEU A 72 -6.14 -3.45 8.61
N ARG A 73 -6.92 -4.39 9.13
CA ARG A 73 -6.77 -4.95 10.48
C ARG A 73 -6.32 -6.40 10.45
N ARG A 74 -5.80 -6.88 11.59
CA ARG A 74 -5.37 -8.27 11.78
C ARG A 74 -4.25 -8.70 10.82
N ALA A 75 -3.41 -7.77 10.40
CA ALA A 75 -2.23 -8.07 9.61
C ALA A 75 -1.22 -8.88 10.45
N THR A 76 -0.47 -9.74 9.77
CA THR A 76 0.64 -10.49 10.36
C THR A 76 1.86 -10.36 9.46
N MET A 77 2.96 -9.88 10.02
CA MET A 77 4.20 -9.63 9.28
C MET A 77 5.42 -9.94 10.14
N ILE A 78 6.55 -10.22 9.50
CA ILE A 78 7.85 -10.29 10.15
C ILE A 78 8.56 -8.97 9.85
N LEU A 79 8.83 -8.19 10.88
CA LEU A 79 9.53 -6.92 10.80
C LEU A 79 10.85 -7.03 11.54
N ASN A 80 11.96 -6.92 10.80
CA ASN A 80 13.33 -7.06 11.31
C ASN A 80 13.52 -8.32 12.19
N GLY A 81 13.02 -9.47 11.71
CA GLY A 81 13.07 -10.75 12.42
C GLY A 81 12.04 -10.95 13.54
N LYS A 82 11.24 -9.93 13.88
CA LYS A 82 10.21 -10.02 14.92
C LYS A 82 8.81 -10.15 14.31
N VAL A 83 8.02 -11.11 14.81
CA VAL A 83 6.62 -11.28 14.40
C VAL A 83 5.78 -10.14 14.98
N GLN A 84 5.05 -9.45 14.12
CA GLN A 84 4.03 -8.47 14.46
C GLN A 84 2.66 -9.08 14.16
N SER A 85 1.97 -9.54 15.20
CA SER A 85 0.63 -10.14 15.09
C SER A 85 -0.44 -9.11 15.41
N ASN A 86 -1.62 -9.26 14.79
CA ASN A 86 -2.77 -8.37 14.98
C ASN A 86 -2.45 -6.88 14.72
N ALA A 87 -1.52 -6.61 13.82
CA ALA A 87 -1.16 -5.25 13.45
C ALA A 87 -2.23 -4.61 12.56
N GLU A 88 -2.32 -3.29 12.60
CA GLU A 88 -3.06 -2.53 11.60
C GLU A 88 -2.10 -1.93 10.57
N VAL A 89 -2.57 -1.87 9.32
CA VAL A 89 -1.85 -1.33 8.19
C VAL A 89 -2.67 -0.21 7.58
N LEU A 90 -2.06 0.97 7.45
CA LEU A 90 -2.67 2.13 6.83
C LEU A 90 -2.27 2.22 5.35
N ILE A 91 -3.24 2.37 4.45
CA ILE A 91 -3.00 2.61 3.03
C ILE A 91 -3.06 4.10 2.74
N ASP A 92 -1.91 4.71 2.47
CA ASP A 92 -1.77 6.15 2.22
C ASP A 92 -0.79 6.39 1.07
N PRO A 93 -1.27 6.52 -0.19
CA PRO A 93 -0.41 6.69 -1.37
C PRO A 93 0.57 7.85 -1.29
N GLU A 94 0.14 8.97 -0.74
CA GLU A 94 0.97 10.16 -0.58
C GLU A 94 1.92 10.02 0.62
N GLY A 95 1.58 9.14 1.56
CA GLY A 95 2.28 8.99 2.84
C GLY A 95 2.25 10.27 3.66
N PHE A 96 1.28 11.15 3.36
CA PHE A 96 1.21 12.48 3.93
C PHE A 96 0.48 12.45 5.28
N ASN A 97 1.33 12.66 6.28
CA ASN A 97 1.06 13.52 7.44
C ASN A 97 0.26 12.89 8.58
N TRP A 98 0.83 11.82 9.13
CA TRP A 98 0.42 11.19 10.40
C TRP A 98 0.07 12.22 11.48
N LEU A 99 0.89 13.26 11.65
CA LEU A 99 0.64 14.37 12.59
C LEU A 99 -0.42 15.36 12.12
N ALA A 100 -0.43 15.78 10.85
CA ALA A 100 -1.43 16.77 10.42
C ALA A 100 -2.85 16.19 10.40
N GLN A 101 -3.00 14.88 10.23
CA GLN A 101 -4.27 14.17 10.41
C GLN A 101 -4.54 13.78 11.87
N ARG A 102 -3.63 14.12 12.78
CA ARG A 102 -3.69 13.83 14.22
C ARG A 102 -3.89 12.35 14.54
N HIS A 103 -3.33 11.46 13.71
CA HIS A 103 -3.40 10.01 13.94
C HIS A 103 -2.59 9.57 15.15
N ASP A 104 -1.61 10.36 15.57
CA ASP A 104 -0.91 10.21 16.84
C ASP A 104 -1.83 10.40 18.05
N LEU A 105 -2.87 11.22 17.92
CA LEU A 105 -3.84 11.53 18.98
C LEU A 105 -5.16 10.76 18.84
N ASP A 106 -5.42 10.12 17.70
CA ASP A 106 -6.62 9.35 17.45
C ASP A 106 -6.44 7.87 17.87
N PRO A 107 -7.14 7.39 18.92
CA PRO A 107 -7.04 6.01 19.38
C PRO A 107 -7.40 4.97 18.30
N ALA A 108 -8.15 5.36 17.26
CA ALA A 108 -8.46 4.49 16.14
C ALA A 108 -7.23 4.06 15.32
N TYR A 109 -6.10 4.75 15.50
CA TYR A 109 -4.85 4.55 14.77
C TYR A 109 -3.70 4.03 15.64
N ALA A 110 -3.90 3.86 16.95
CA ALA A 110 -2.88 3.36 17.87
C ALA A 110 -2.37 1.94 17.53
N GLY A 111 -3.19 1.16 16.80
CA GLY A 111 -2.85 -0.18 16.32
C GLY A 111 -1.99 -0.21 15.06
N VAL A 112 -1.78 0.93 14.38
CA VAL A 112 -1.04 0.97 13.12
C VAL A 112 0.44 0.72 13.39
N LYS A 113 0.97 -0.33 12.76
CA LYS A 113 2.41 -0.66 12.80
C LYS A 113 3.11 -0.42 11.47
N LEU A 114 2.34 -0.27 10.39
CA LEU A 114 2.87 -0.06 9.05
C LEU A 114 1.97 0.90 8.25
N VAL A 115 2.59 1.85 7.58
CA VAL A 115 1.98 2.69 6.54
C VAL A 115 2.53 2.24 5.19
N VAL A 116 1.62 1.94 4.25
CA VAL A 116 1.95 1.57 2.88
C VAL A 116 1.74 2.81 2.03
N THR A 117 2.80 3.25 1.38
CA THR A 117 2.79 4.45 0.54
C THR A 117 3.32 4.18 -0.86
N TRP A 118 2.97 5.05 -1.81
CA TRP A 118 3.51 4.99 -3.16
C TRP A 118 4.77 5.85 -3.28
N ARG A 119 4.74 7.08 -2.75
CA ARG A 119 5.84 8.06 -2.87
C ARG A 119 6.20 8.79 -1.58
N GLY A 120 5.50 8.51 -0.50
CA GLY A 120 5.74 9.13 0.79
C GLY A 120 7.12 8.84 1.35
N GLN A 121 7.52 9.69 2.29
CA GLN A 121 8.73 9.52 3.09
C GLN A 121 8.34 9.11 4.51
N LYS A 122 9.28 8.46 5.22
CA LYS A 122 9.07 8.26 6.66
C LYS A 122 9.30 9.61 7.34
N PRO A 123 8.37 10.05 8.20
CA PRO A 123 8.57 11.27 8.96
C PRO A 123 9.68 11.13 10.01
N ASP A 124 10.37 12.24 10.31
CA ASP A 124 11.44 12.35 11.31
C ASP A 124 10.91 12.46 12.76
N PHE A 125 9.92 11.64 13.11
CA PHE A 125 9.35 11.54 14.47
C PHE A 125 8.83 10.13 14.75
N GLU A 126 8.46 9.84 16.01
CA GLU A 126 7.93 8.53 16.40
C GLU A 126 6.63 8.23 15.63
N SER A 127 6.72 7.23 14.77
CA SER A 127 5.68 6.89 13.80
C SER A 127 5.76 5.40 13.48
N PRO A 128 4.68 4.81 12.93
CA PRO A 128 4.74 3.45 12.40
C PRO A 128 5.86 3.29 11.35
N GLU A 129 6.17 2.04 10.98
CA GLU A 129 7.07 1.85 9.83
C GLU A 129 6.40 2.26 8.52
N TYR A 130 7.20 2.65 7.54
CA TYR A 130 6.72 3.00 6.21
C TYR A 130 7.34 2.07 5.18
N VAL A 131 6.54 1.61 4.22
CA VAL A 131 7.03 0.88 3.05
C VAL A 131 6.57 1.59 1.79
N ARG A 132 7.52 1.82 0.87
CA ARG A 132 7.27 2.52 -0.38
C ARG A 132 7.19 1.52 -1.53
N MET A 133 6.01 1.41 -2.12
CA MET A 133 5.71 0.34 -3.06
C MET A 133 6.26 0.59 -4.47
N ASP A 134 6.52 1.84 -4.87
CA ASP A 134 7.07 2.17 -6.19
C ASP A 134 8.43 1.48 -6.47
N GLN A 135 9.21 1.19 -5.43
CA GLN A 135 10.52 0.53 -5.49
C GLN A 135 10.46 -0.92 -6.01
N TYR A 136 9.29 -1.56 -6.00
CA TYR A 136 9.14 -2.99 -6.33
C TYR A 136 8.44 -3.23 -7.68
N TRP A 137 8.20 -2.17 -8.45
CA TRP A 137 7.44 -2.20 -9.71
C TRP A 137 8.08 -1.35 -10.83
N SER A 138 9.39 -1.49 -11.02
CA SER A 138 10.15 -0.90 -12.16
C SER A 138 9.98 -1.68 -13.46
#